data_AF-A0A3Q2W0H3-F1
#
_entry.id   AF-A0A3Q2W0H3-F1
#
_cell.length_a   1.000
_cell.length_b   1.000
_cell.length_c   1.000
_cell.angle_alpha   90.00
_cell.angle_beta   90.00
_cell.angle_gamma   90.00
#
_symmetry.space_group_name_H-M   'P 1'
#
loop_
_entity.id
_entity.type
_entity.pdbx_description
1 polymer ?
#
loop_
_entity_poly.entity_id
_entity_poly.type
_entity_poly.pdbx_seq_one_letter_code
_entity_poly.pdbx_strand_id
1 'polypeptide(L)'
;NDGQCCPMCNEGRVVQKDCTVYSGTQCRFCDLGTFMNQPNGLYNCFPCTSCDTGHGLFVKQNCTATTDTVCDVLNGYYCKDLIDSNGCSLTEKHSHCAAGQRIKEPGTSRSDTVCEDCQPGFFSKDGVSCTAWKVDVVCGRTSSQHYFVFLPFLLCSVAFTSLVTG
;
A
#
# COMPACT_ATOMS: atom_id res chain seq x y z
N ASN A 1 25.69 45.55 25.19
CA ASN A 1 24.71 44.57 24.68
C ASN A 1 23.68 45.42 23.97
N ASP A 2 23.99 45.87 22.76
CA ASP A 2 23.52 47.17 22.28
C ASP A 2 22.23 47.09 21.45
N GLY A 3 21.39 46.07 21.74
CA GLY A 3 19.93 46.05 21.54
C GLY A 3 19.35 46.62 20.25
N GLN A 4 20.12 46.70 19.16
CA GLN A 4 19.71 47.43 17.97
C GLN A 4 18.75 46.57 17.16
N CYS A 5 17.52 47.06 16.99
CA CYS A 5 16.51 46.41 16.18
C CYS A 5 16.88 46.51 14.69
N CYS A 6 17.27 45.39 14.09
CA CYS A 6 17.47 45.29 12.65
C CYS A 6 16.16 44.91 11.94
N PRO A 7 15.88 45.46 10.73
CA PRO A 7 14.77 44.98 9.91
C PRO A 7 15.02 43.54 9.45
N MET A 8 13.98 42.71 9.43
CA MET A 8 14.05 41.34 8.93
C MET A 8 14.07 41.29 7.39
N CYS A 9 14.58 40.18 6.84
CA CYS A 9 14.39 39.83 5.44
C CYS A 9 13.00 39.25 5.22
N ASN A 10 12.36 39.58 4.10
CA ASN A 10 11.06 39.02 3.71
C ASN A 10 11.18 37.54 3.30
N GLU A 11 10.04 36.89 3.09
CA GLU A 11 9.99 35.55 2.50
C GLU A 11 10.78 35.45 1.18
N GLY A 12 11.32 34.27 0.91
CA GLY A 12 12.21 34.00 -0.22
C GLY A 12 13.59 34.62 -0.12
N ARG A 13 13.92 35.23 1.03
CA ARG A 13 15.21 35.88 1.26
C ARG A 13 15.78 35.60 2.65
N VAL A 14 17.09 35.70 2.74
CA VAL A 14 17.87 35.52 3.96
C VAL A 14 18.95 36.60 4.08
N VAL A 15 19.47 36.81 5.28
CA VAL A 15 20.50 37.79 5.58
C VAL A 15 21.76 37.47 4.77
N GLN A 16 22.19 38.46 3.98
CA GLN A 16 23.50 38.48 3.34
C GLN A 16 24.50 39.27 4.17
N LYS A 17 24.05 40.38 4.75
CA LYS A 17 24.84 41.24 5.62
C LYS A 17 23.96 41.87 6.69
N ASP A 18 24.45 41.85 7.92
CA ASP A 18 23.76 42.43 9.06
C ASP A 18 23.57 43.94 8.92
N CYS A 19 22.53 44.43 9.60
CA CYS A 19 22.31 45.85 9.71
C CYS A 19 23.42 46.51 10.55
N THR A 20 23.60 47.81 10.33
CA THR A 20 24.46 48.65 11.17
C THR A 20 23.62 49.81 11.71
N VAL A 21 24.21 50.65 12.56
CA VAL A 21 23.57 51.88 13.05
C VAL A 21 23.10 52.79 11.91
N TYR A 22 23.72 52.70 10.74
CA TYR A 22 23.49 53.59 9.61
C TYR A 22 22.88 52.90 8.38
N SER A 23 22.72 51.57 8.38
CA SER A 23 22.25 50.81 7.23
C SER A 23 21.34 49.65 7.63
N GLY A 24 20.24 49.44 6.89
CA GLY A 24 19.37 48.27 7.07
C GLY A 24 20.06 46.95 6.72
N THR A 25 19.43 45.84 7.12
CA THR A 25 19.85 44.47 6.77
C THR A 25 19.85 44.29 5.26
N GLN A 26 20.93 43.73 4.71
CA GLN A 26 20.98 43.36 3.30
C GLN A 26 20.55 41.90 3.14
N CYS A 27 19.63 41.67 2.22
CA CYS A 27 19.00 40.36 2.02
C CYS A 27 19.29 39.83 0.62
N ARG A 28 19.62 38.54 0.54
CA ARG A 28 19.78 37.80 -0.73
C ARG A 28 18.61 36.83 -0.92
N PHE A 29 18.36 36.45 -2.17
CA PHE A 29 17.37 35.43 -2.50
C PHE A 29 17.83 34.03 -2.07
N CYS A 30 16.86 33.16 -1.82
CA CYS A 30 17.11 31.72 -1.69
C CYS A 30 17.61 31.15 -3.01
N ASP A 31 18.57 30.22 -2.90
CA ASP A 31 19.12 29.49 -4.04
C ASP A 31 18.14 28.39 -4.48
N LEU A 32 18.27 27.91 -5.72
CA LEU A 32 17.44 26.81 -6.23
C LEU A 32 17.55 25.57 -5.32
N GLY A 33 16.40 24.96 -5.01
CA GLY A 33 16.34 23.85 -4.06
C GLY A 33 16.25 24.27 -2.59
N THR A 34 16.07 25.57 -2.31
CA THR A 34 15.80 26.08 -0.97
C THR A 34 14.65 27.09 -0.95
N PHE A 35 14.02 27.26 0.21
CA PHE A 35 12.90 28.17 0.41
C PHE A 35 12.94 28.86 1.78
N MET A 36 12.19 29.95 1.90
CA MET A 36 11.96 30.66 3.15
C MET A 36 10.55 31.23 3.16
N ASN A 37 9.67 30.68 3.99
CA ASN A 37 8.24 30.97 3.97
C ASN A 37 7.81 32.10 4.92
N GLN A 38 8.75 32.69 5.66
CA GLN A 38 8.46 33.72 6.67
C GLN A 38 9.52 34.83 6.67
N PRO A 39 9.16 36.04 7.13
CA PRO A 39 10.13 37.06 7.46
C PRO A 39 11.10 36.57 8.54
N ASN A 40 12.41 36.79 8.35
CA ASN A 40 13.44 36.15 9.16
C ASN A 40 14.73 36.99 9.27
N GLY A 41 15.58 36.61 10.23
CA GLY A 41 16.97 37.07 10.38
C GLY A 41 17.99 35.94 10.20
N LEU A 42 17.64 34.89 9.44
CA LEU A 42 18.50 33.74 9.20
C LEU A 42 19.43 34.02 8.02
N TYR A 43 20.59 33.37 7.98
CA TYR A 43 21.56 33.49 6.87
C TYR A 43 21.38 32.43 5.77
N ASN A 44 20.61 31.38 6.06
CA ASN A 44 20.41 30.23 5.18
C ASN A 44 18.92 29.92 5.04
N CYS A 45 18.53 29.57 3.82
CA CYS A 45 17.18 29.10 3.51
C CYS A 45 17.01 27.64 3.91
N PHE A 46 15.77 27.18 4.06
CA PHE A 46 15.46 25.79 4.34
C PHE A 46 15.60 24.96 3.06
N PRO A 47 16.15 23.74 3.12
CA PRO A 47 16.15 22.85 1.98
C PRO A 47 14.72 22.43 1.62
N CYS A 48 14.43 22.34 0.33
CA CYS A 48 13.13 21.84 -0.11
C CYS A 48 12.99 20.34 0.20
N THR A 49 11.79 19.91 0.56
CA THR A 49 11.43 18.51 0.75
C THR A 49 11.55 17.74 -0.57
N SER A 50 12.11 16.52 -0.51
CA SER A 50 12.19 15.60 -1.65
C SER A 50 11.09 14.53 -1.59
N CYS A 51 10.32 14.39 -2.67
CA CYS A 51 9.32 13.33 -2.78
C CYS A 51 9.94 12.09 -3.46
N ASP A 52 10.23 11.05 -2.67
CA ASP A 52 10.83 9.82 -3.18
C ASP A 52 9.76 8.86 -3.74
N THR A 53 9.85 8.60 -5.05
CA THR A 53 8.96 7.65 -5.74
C THR A 53 9.16 6.21 -5.28
N GLY A 54 10.37 5.86 -4.81
CA GLY A 54 10.65 4.57 -4.18
C GLY A 54 9.88 4.36 -2.88
N HIS A 55 9.50 5.45 -2.21
CA HIS A 55 8.69 5.47 -1.00
C HIS A 55 7.23 5.86 -1.25
N GLY A 56 6.74 5.68 -2.49
CA GLY A 56 5.33 5.90 -2.80
C GLY A 56 4.90 7.38 -2.85
N LEU A 57 5.84 8.32 -2.95
CA LEU A 57 5.54 9.76 -3.01
C LEU A 57 5.83 10.32 -4.40
N PHE A 58 5.09 11.35 -4.80
CA PHE A 58 5.40 12.15 -6.00
C PHE A 58 5.20 13.64 -5.73
N VAL A 59 5.87 14.47 -6.53
CA VAL A 59 5.76 15.93 -6.42
C VAL A 59 4.41 16.38 -6.96
N LYS A 60 3.55 16.89 -6.07
CA LYS A 60 2.29 17.54 -6.44
C LYS A 60 2.47 19.02 -6.71
N GLN A 61 3.28 19.67 -5.88
CA GLN A 61 3.65 21.08 -6.04
C GLN A 61 5.17 21.21 -5.90
N ASN A 62 5.78 21.89 -6.87
CA ASN A 62 7.20 22.17 -6.86
C ASN A 62 7.55 23.21 -5.79
N CYS A 63 8.75 23.08 -5.22
CA CYS A 63 9.33 24.10 -4.36
C CYS A 63 9.51 25.43 -5.10
N THR A 64 9.34 26.53 -4.38
CA THR A 64 9.64 27.89 -4.83
C THR A 64 10.52 28.58 -3.79
N ALA A 65 10.98 29.80 -4.06
CA ALA A 65 11.74 30.55 -3.06
C ALA A 65 10.94 30.78 -1.76
N THR A 66 9.61 30.82 -1.80
CA THR A 66 8.76 31.11 -0.63
C THR A 66 8.00 29.89 -0.10
N THR A 67 7.90 28.80 -0.85
CA THR A 67 7.09 27.63 -0.49
C THR A 67 7.86 26.33 -0.65
N ASP A 68 7.70 25.40 0.29
CA ASP A 68 8.26 24.06 0.16
C ASP A 68 7.60 23.24 -0.96
N THR A 69 8.24 22.13 -1.34
CA THR A 69 7.63 21.05 -2.12
C THR A 69 6.46 20.44 -1.35
N VAL A 70 5.35 20.16 -2.05
CA VAL A 70 4.26 19.36 -1.49
C VAL A 70 4.25 17.99 -2.17
N CYS A 71 4.38 16.94 -1.36
CA CYS A 71 4.33 15.55 -1.81
C CYS A 71 2.92 14.96 -1.70
N ASP A 72 2.53 14.14 -2.66
CA ASP A 72 1.30 13.37 -2.66
C ASP A 72 1.58 11.89 -2.93
N VAL A 73 0.57 11.04 -2.78
CA VAL A 73 0.71 9.59 -2.67
C VAL A 73 0.53 8.91 -4.03
N LEU A 74 1.49 8.09 -4.43
CA LEU A 74 1.40 7.26 -5.63
C LEU A 74 0.32 6.19 -5.51
N ASN A 75 -0.25 5.78 -6.64
CA ASN A 75 -1.23 4.69 -6.67
C ASN A 75 -0.67 3.40 -6.07
N GLY A 76 -1.51 2.70 -5.29
CA GLY A 76 -1.11 1.50 -4.56
C GLY A 76 -0.48 1.79 -3.19
N TYR A 77 -0.48 3.06 -2.76
CA TYR A 77 -0.06 3.49 -1.43
C TYR A 77 -1.15 4.34 -0.78
N TYR A 78 -1.11 4.44 0.54
CA TYR A 78 -1.89 5.39 1.33
C TYR A 78 -0.98 6.19 2.26
N CYS A 79 -1.42 7.39 2.61
CA CYS A 79 -0.68 8.25 3.52
C CYS A 79 -0.87 7.80 4.96
N LYS A 80 0.26 7.59 5.66
CA LYS A 80 0.29 7.28 7.09
C LYS A 80 0.45 8.54 7.93
N ASP A 81 1.35 9.42 7.52
CA ASP A 81 1.63 10.68 8.21
C ASP A 81 1.40 11.88 7.28
N LEU A 82 0.52 12.77 7.75
CA LEU A 82 0.21 14.03 7.08
C LEU A 82 1.18 15.12 7.54
N ILE A 83 1.72 15.89 6.59
CA ILE A 83 2.50 17.11 6.91
C ILE A 83 1.52 18.24 7.23
N ASP A 84 0.52 18.41 6.35
CA ASP A 84 -0.57 19.37 6.43
C ASP A 84 -1.85 18.72 5.85
N SER A 85 -2.94 19.49 5.66
CA SER A 85 -4.16 18.99 5.00
C SER A 85 -3.91 18.46 3.57
N ASN A 86 -2.85 18.92 2.90
CA ASN A 86 -2.61 18.68 1.48
C ASN A 86 -1.40 17.79 1.15
N GLY A 87 -0.48 17.56 2.09
CA GLY A 87 0.79 16.86 1.87
C GLY A 87 0.91 15.54 2.66
N CYS A 88 1.74 14.63 2.17
CA CYS A 88 2.08 13.37 2.84
C CYS A 88 3.60 13.24 3.04
N SER A 89 4.04 12.93 4.26
CA SER A 89 5.47 12.68 4.57
C SER A 89 5.84 11.21 4.52
N LEU A 90 4.90 10.33 4.90
CA LEU A 90 5.13 8.89 4.97
C LEU A 90 3.96 8.14 4.35
N THR A 91 4.29 7.22 3.45
CA THR A 91 3.30 6.34 2.83
C THR A 91 3.54 4.88 3.20
N GLU A 92 2.48 4.09 3.07
CA GLU A 92 2.52 2.64 3.20
C GLU A 92 1.79 2.03 2.00
N LYS A 93 2.26 0.87 1.53
CA LYS A 93 1.60 0.17 0.43
C LYS A 93 0.21 -0.29 0.86
N HIS A 94 -0.73 -0.28 -0.07
CA HIS A 94 -2.02 -0.91 0.15
C HIS A 94 -1.85 -2.40 0.43
N SER A 95 -2.60 -2.90 1.40
CA SER A 95 -2.69 -4.31 1.74
C SER A 95 -3.33 -5.09 0.60
N HIS A 96 -2.81 -6.29 0.39
CA HIS A 96 -3.43 -7.29 -0.48
C HIS A 96 -4.28 -8.23 0.37
N CYS A 97 -5.54 -8.42 -0.02
CA CYS A 97 -6.40 -9.39 0.63
C CYS A 97 -5.94 -10.82 0.35
N ALA A 98 -6.04 -11.68 1.35
CA ALA A 98 -5.60 -13.07 1.22
C ALA A 98 -6.59 -13.89 0.37
N ALA A 99 -6.15 -15.08 -0.06
CA ALA A 99 -7.05 -16.06 -0.63
C ALA A 99 -8.15 -16.42 0.38
N GLY A 100 -9.39 -16.58 -0.09
CA GLY A 100 -10.58 -16.71 0.74
C GLY A 100 -11.19 -15.38 1.20
N GLN A 101 -10.56 -14.24 0.91
CA GLN A 101 -11.09 -12.90 1.18
C GLN A 101 -11.43 -12.16 -0.11
N ARG A 102 -12.18 -11.07 0.01
CA ARG A 102 -12.42 -10.11 -1.08
C ARG A 102 -12.06 -8.71 -0.62
N ILE A 103 -11.90 -7.83 -1.59
CA ILE A 103 -11.89 -6.39 -1.34
C ILE A 103 -13.31 -5.98 -0.95
N LYS A 104 -13.47 -5.46 0.27
CA LYS A 104 -14.69 -4.83 0.74
C LYS A 104 -14.73 -3.37 0.32
N GLU A 105 -13.65 -2.66 0.61
CA GLU A 105 -13.45 -1.26 0.23
C GLU A 105 -12.05 -1.11 -0.38
N PRO A 106 -11.94 -0.50 -1.57
CA PRO A 106 -10.64 -0.28 -2.19
C PRO A 106 -9.83 0.76 -1.39
N GLY A 107 -8.51 0.58 -1.35
CA GLY A 107 -7.61 1.58 -0.78
C GLY A 107 -7.70 2.93 -1.48
N THR A 108 -7.50 4.00 -0.71
CA THR A 108 -7.43 5.38 -1.20
C THR A 108 -6.07 5.99 -0.86
N SER A 109 -5.81 7.24 -1.26
CA SER A 109 -4.60 7.96 -0.83
C SER A 109 -4.54 8.22 0.68
N ARG A 110 -5.63 8.00 1.41
CA ARG A 110 -5.75 8.26 2.87
C ARG A 110 -6.09 7.02 3.69
N SER A 111 -6.46 5.92 3.05
CA SER A 111 -6.90 4.71 3.74
C SER A 111 -6.38 3.46 3.03
N ASP A 112 -6.10 2.44 3.81
CA ASP A 112 -5.74 1.13 3.28
C ASP A 112 -6.95 0.40 2.66
N THR A 113 -6.69 -0.64 1.88
CA THR A 113 -7.68 -1.60 1.41
C THR A 113 -8.30 -2.34 2.59
N VAL A 114 -9.62 -2.43 2.61
CA VAL A 114 -10.36 -3.21 3.61
C VAL A 114 -10.72 -4.57 3.03
N CYS A 115 -10.31 -5.64 3.70
CA CYS A 115 -10.57 -7.01 3.30
C CYS A 115 -11.72 -7.63 4.12
N GLU A 116 -12.48 -8.53 3.50
CA GLU A 116 -13.56 -9.27 4.14
C GLU A 116 -13.55 -10.73 3.68
N ASP A 117 -13.81 -11.67 4.60
CA ASP A 117 -13.87 -13.09 4.27
C ASP A 117 -15.05 -13.43 3.34
N CYS A 118 -14.84 -14.37 2.43
CA CYS A 118 -15.91 -14.88 1.59
C CYS A 118 -16.94 -15.64 2.43
N GLN A 119 -18.23 -15.44 2.10
CA GLN A 119 -19.32 -16.19 2.72
C GLN A 119 -19.25 -17.68 2.37
N PRO A 120 -19.82 -18.57 3.20
CA PRO A 120 -19.88 -20.00 2.90
C PRO A 120 -20.46 -20.26 1.50
N GLY A 121 -19.78 -21.11 0.73
CA GLY A 121 -20.15 -21.38 -0.67
C GLY A 121 -19.45 -20.49 -1.70
N PHE A 122 -18.61 -19.55 -1.26
CA PHE A 122 -17.81 -18.70 -2.14
C PHE A 122 -16.32 -18.75 -1.79
N PHE A 123 -15.48 -18.49 -2.78
CA PHE A 123 -14.03 -18.43 -2.62
C PHE A 123 -13.43 -17.39 -3.56
N SER A 124 -12.36 -16.74 -3.10
CA SER A 124 -11.52 -15.89 -3.95
C SER A 124 -10.11 -16.44 -3.96
N LYS A 125 -9.57 -16.73 -5.14
CA LYS A 125 -8.18 -17.17 -5.28
C LYS A 125 -7.20 -16.02 -5.09
N ASP A 126 -7.54 -14.86 -5.66
CA ASP A 126 -6.63 -13.71 -5.76
C ASP A 126 -6.96 -12.60 -4.74
N GLY A 127 -7.92 -12.82 -3.84
CA GLY A 127 -8.30 -11.85 -2.80
C GLY A 127 -9.14 -10.68 -3.29
N VAL A 128 -9.54 -10.65 -4.57
CA VAL A 128 -10.23 -9.49 -5.18
C VAL A 128 -11.74 -9.62 -5.04
N SER A 129 -12.31 -10.73 -5.52
CA SER A 129 -13.75 -10.97 -5.55
C SER A 129 -14.07 -12.43 -5.24
N CYS A 130 -15.13 -12.63 -4.47
CA CYS A 130 -15.63 -13.96 -4.14
C CYS A 130 -16.46 -14.51 -5.29
N THR A 131 -16.13 -15.71 -5.76
CA THR A 131 -16.91 -16.44 -6.77
C THR A 131 -17.42 -17.75 -6.16
N ALA A 132 -18.61 -18.19 -6.57
CA ALA A 132 -19.15 -19.46 -6.09
C ALA A 132 -18.20 -20.59 -6.54
N TRP A 133 -17.69 -21.36 -5.59
CA TRP A 133 -16.91 -22.54 -5.95
C TRP A 133 -17.83 -23.55 -6.66
N LYS A 134 -17.43 -24.03 -7.84
CA LYS A 134 -18.09 -25.19 -8.44
C LYS A 134 -17.74 -26.40 -7.59
N VAL A 135 -18.73 -26.94 -6.89
CA VAL A 135 -18.68 -28.29 -6.37
C VAL A 135 -18.81 -29.25 -7.55
N ASP A 136 -17.71 -29.53 -8.25
CA ASP A 136 -17.62 -30.72 -9.13
C ASP A 136 -17.36 -31.97 -8.27
N VAL A 137 -18.24 -32.19 -7.28
CA VAL A 137 -18.18 -33.34 -6.38
C VAL A 137 -19.45 -34.16 -6.56
N VAL A 138 -19.41 -35.10 -7.51
CA VAL A 138 -20.19 -36.33 -7.35
C VAL A 138 -19.43 -37.20 -6.35
N CYS A 139 -19.61 -36.95 -5.05
CA CYS A 139 -19.26 -37.93 -4.03
C CYS A 139 -20.37 -38.98 -3.94
N GLY A 140 -20.44 -39.84 -4.95
CA GLY A 140 -21.20 -41.08 -4.85
C GLY A 140 -20.44 -42.06 -3.96
N ARG A 141 -20.84 -42.21 -2.69
CA ARG A 141 -20.52 -43.42 -1.93
C ARG A 141 -21.74 -44.33 -1.94
N THR A 142 -21.66 -45.43 -2.68
CA THR A 142 -22.07 -46.81 -2.29
C THR A 142 -22.04 -47.70 -3.54
N SER A 143 -21.10 -48.65 -3.62
CA SER A 143 -21.33 -49.90 -4.35
C SER A 143 -21.45 -50.99 -3.31
N SER A 144 -22.65 -51.11 -2.74
CA SER A 144 -23.10 -52.34 -2.11
C SER A 144 -23.92 -53.06 -3.16
N GLN A 145 -23.34 -54.08 -3.81
CA GLN A 145 -24.12 -55.05 -4.58
C GLN A 145 -23.75 -56.45 -4.12
N HIS A 146 -24.42 -56.89 -3.07
CA HIS A 146 -24.87 -58.28 -2.98
C HIS A 146 -26.29 -58.33 -3.56
N TYR A 147 -26.49 -58.95 -4.72
CA TYR A 147 -27.56 -59.93 -4.93
C TYR A 147 -27.35 -60.76 -6.19
N PHE A 148 -27.58 -62.05 -6.01
CA PHE A 148 -27.55 -63.19 -6.91
C PHE A 148 -28.25 -62.99 -8.27
N VAL A 149 -27.65 -63.55 -9.33
CA VAL A 149 -28.39 -64.05 -10.52
C VAL A 149 -27.93 -65.49 -10.82
N PHE A 150 -28.90 -66.39 -10.86
CA PHE A 150 -28.80 -67.84 -11.07
C PHE A 150 -28.72 -68.20 -12.57
N LEU A 151 -27.67 -68.94 -12.97
CA LEU A 151 -27.55 -69.99 -14.03
C LEU A 151 -28.02 -69.72 -15.49
N PRO A 152 -27.70 -70.58 -16.49
CA PRO A 152 -26.70 -71.66 -16.59
C PRO A 152 -25.73 -71.44 -17.78
N PHE A 153 -24.54 -72.03 -17.80
CA PHE A 153 -23.91 -72.66 -18.97
C PHE A 153 -22.47 -73.06 -18.61
N LEU A 154 -22.17 -74.32 -18.93
CA LEU A 154 -20.87 -74.96 -18.79
C LEU A 154 -19.76 -74.14 -19.45
N LEU A 155 -18.55 -74.20 -18.89
CA LEU A 155 -17.40 -74.89 -19.48
C LEU A 155 -16.18 -74.82 -18.54
N CYS A 156 -15.64 -76.00 -18.22
CA CYS A 156 -14.26 -76.36 -17.88
C CYS A 156 -13.43 -75.41 -16.97
N SER A 157 -12.76 -75.83 -15.90
CA SER A 157 -12.09 -77.11 -15.65
C SER A 157 -11.86 -77.22 -14.14
N VAL A 158 -12.24 -78.33 -13.52
CA VAL A 158 -11.82 -78.67 -12.16
C VAL A 158 -10.45 -79.33 -12.21
N ALA A 159 -9.48 -78.77 -11.50
CA ALA A 159 -8.32 -79.51 -11.02
C ALA A 159 -7.73 -78.80 -9.81
N PHE A 160 -8.20 -79.15 -8.61
CA PHE A 160 -7.32 -79.20 -7.44
C PHE A 160 -7.71 -80.41 -6.60
N THR A 161 -6.95 -81.48 -6.83
CA THR A 161 -6.83 -82.66 -5.99
C THR A 161 -6.07 -82.33 -4.72
N SER A 162 -6.62 -82.71 -3.56
CA SER A 162 -5.95 -83.33 -2.40
C SER A 162 -7.03 -83.64 -1.34
N LEU A 163 -7.57 -84.87 -1.33
CA LEU A 163 -7.37 -85.92 -0.29
C LEU A 163 -7.68 -85.42 1.16
N VAL A 164 -8.83 -85.75 1.80
CA VAL A 164 -9.21 -87.04 2.46
C VAL A 164 -8.24 -87.35 3.62
N THR A 165 -8.59 -87.57 4.89
CA THR A 165 -9.84 -87.84 5.65
C THR A 165 -9.45 -87.91 7.13
N GLY A 166 -10.43 -87.83 8.06
CA GLY A 166 -10.32 -88.46 9.37
C GLY A 166 -10.85 -87.60 10.50
#